data_AF-A0AAV5ABF9-F1
#
_entry.id   AF-A0AAV5ABF9-F1
#
_cell.length_a   1.000
_cell.length_b   1.000
_cell.length_c   1.000
_cell.angle_alpha   90.00
_cell.angle_beta   90.00
_cell.angle_gamma   90.00
#
_symmetry.space_group_name_H-M   'P 1'
#
loop_
_entity.id
_entity.type
_entity.pdbx_description
1 polymer ?
#
loop_
_entity_poly.entity_id
_entity_poly.type
_entity_poly.pdbx_seq_one_letter_code
_entity_poly.pdbx_strand_id
1 'polypeptide(L)'
;MSATFSNQPPRPSPRNYRIGGFVISNDAAAKWGSQLVGRELHPVMDSASIRKAVLKKTFPLDINFRLVGEIAHVHWMLITQGAEFDGYTDMDPAEIPQFEPGEKDIHAEMLINEAGIKEYEFATILD
;
A
#
# COMPACT_ATOMS: atom_id res chain seq x y z
N MET A 1 31.34 32.98 19.38
CA MET A 1 30.12 32.36 19.93
C MET A 1 29.86 31.11 19.12
N SER A 2 30.09 29.93 19.68
CA SER A 2 29.88 28.66 18.98
C SER A 2 28.39 28.34 19.00
N ALA A 3 27.77 28.24 17.82
CA ALA A 3 26.41 27.77 17.68
C ALA A 3 26.39 26.26 18.00
N THR A 4 25.76 25.89 19.09
CA THR A 4 25.38 24.51 19.40
C THR A 4 24.29 24.10 18.41
N PHE A 5 24.65 23.40 17.35
CA PHE A 5 23.67 22.62 16.60
C PHE A 5 23.12 21.56 17.56
N SER A 6 21.82 21.62 17.84
CA SER A 6 21.13 20.59 18.60
C SER A 6 21.28 19.27 17.83
N ASN A 7 22.06 18.33 18.38
CA ASN A 7 22.20 16.96 17.89
C ASN A 7 20.94 16.10 18.18
N GLN A 8 19.76 16.72 18.32
CA GLN A 8 18.53 15.97 18.46
C GLN A 8 18.19 15.31 17.12
N PRO A 9 17.90 14.00 17.12
CA PRO A 9 17.37 13.36 15.91
C PRO A 9 16.10 14.10 15.47
N PRO A 10 15.85 14.17 14.16
CA PRO A 10 14.63 14.77 13.65
C PRO A 10 13.42 14.12 14.31
N ARG A 11 12.41 14.91 14.66
CA ARG A 11 11.17 14.37 15.21
C ARG A 11 10.52 13.47 14.16
N PRO A 12 10.00 12.28 14.53
CA PRO A 12 9.24 11.43 13.63
C PRO A 12 8.10 12.22 12.98
N SER A 13 7.86 11.98 11.68
CA SER A 13 6.72 12.60 11.01
C SER A 13 5.43 11.90 11.47
N PRO A 14 4.35 12.64 11.77
CA PRO A 14 3.10 12.04 12.21
C PRO A 14 2.44 11.23 11.09
N ARG A 15 1.74 10.16 11.48
CA ARG A 15 0.92 9.29 10.63
C ARG A 15 -0.44 9.18 11.29
N ASN A 16 -1.42 9.91 10.77
CA ASN A 16 -2.71 10.10 11.44
C ASN A 16 -3.74 9.02 11.09
N TYR A 17 -3.37 8.08 10.23
CA TYR A 17 -4.21 6.98 9.79
C TYR A 17 -3.44 5.67 9.80
N ARG A 18 -4.19 4.58 9.97
CA ARG A 18 -3.75 3.23 9.61
C ARG A 18 -4.68 2.68 8.54
N ILE A 19 -4.11 1.97 7.58
CA ILE A 19 -4.83 1.34 6.47
C ILE A 19 -4.61 -0.17 6.50
N GLY A 20 -5.62 -0.92 6.09
CA GLY A 20 -5.64 -2.39 6.09
C GLY A 20 -6.09 -2.94 4.74
N GLY A 21 -5.60 -4.14 4.41
CA GLY A 21 -5.82 -4.76 3.11
C GLY A 21 -4.63 -5.59 2.63
N PHE A 22 -4.58 -5.87 1.33
CA PHE A 22 -3.60 -6.79 0.77
C PHE A 22 -2.44 -6.09 0.08
N VAL A 23 -1.22 -6.42 0.51
CA VAL A 23 0.02 -5.94 -0.08
C VAL A 23 0.49 -6.92 -1.15
N ILE A 24 0.89 -6.36 -2.30
CA ILE A 24 1.50 -7.09 -3.41
C ILE A 24 2.80 -6.41 -3.81
N SER A 25 3.71 -7.18 -4.40
CA SER A 25 4.98 -6.65 -4.92
C SER A 25 4.77 -5.73 -6.11
N ASN A 26 5.75 -4.85 -6.35
CA ASN A 26 5.72 -3.98 -7.54
C ASN A 26 5.66 -4.78 -8.85
N ASP A 27 6.36 -5.91 -8.94
CA ASP A 27 6.33 -6.78 -10.11
C ASP A 27 4.96 -7.43 -10.32
N ALA A 28 4.29 -7.85 -9.25
CA ALA A 28 2.93 -8.39 -9.33
C ALA A 28 1.94 -7.32 -9.81
N ALA A 29 2.03 -6.11 -9.27
CA ALA A 29 1.21 -4.97 -9.70
C ALA A 29 1.45 -4.62 -11.18
N ALA A 30 2.72 -4.61 -11.62
CA ALA A 30 3.07 -4.34 -13.01
C ALA A 30 2.54 -5.41 -13.97
N LYS A 31 2.66 -6.69 -13.62
CA LYS A 31 2.09 -7.80 -14.39
C LYS A 31 0.58 -7.68 -14.50
N TRP A 32 -0.10 -7.41 -13.39
CA TRP A 32 -1.55 -7.23 -13.39
C TRP A 32 -1.98 -6.02 -14.24
N GLY A 33 -1.33 -4.87 -14.06
CA GLY A 33 -1.56 -3.68 -14.88
C GLY A 33 -1.32 -3.95 -16.38
N SER A 34 -0.29 -4.73 -16.72
CA SER A 34 0.02 -5.10 -18.10
C SER A 34 -1.09 -5.92 -18.75
N GLN A 35 -1.63 -6.90 -18.02
CA GLN A 35 -2.78 -7.71 -18.47
C GLN A 35 -4.02 -6.83 -18.73
N LEU A 36 -4.30 -5.88 -17.84
CA LEU A 36 -5.46 -4.99 -17.95
C LEU A 36 -5.37 -4.00 -19.12
N VAL A 37 -4.16 -3.56 -19.48
CA VAL A 37 -3.93 -2.58 -20.55
C VAL A 37 -3.64 -3.24 -21.91
N GLY A 38 -3.20 -4.51 -21.91
CA GLY A 38 -2.84 -5.24 -23.13
C GLY A 38 -1.46 -4.89 -23.69
N ARG A 39 -0.56 -4.35 -22.85
CA ARG A 39 0.85 -4.11 -23.16
C ARG A 39 1.70 -4.29 -21.91
N GLU A 40 2.98 -4.58 -22.07
CA GLU A 40 3.93 -4.62 -20.95
C GLU A 40 4.11 -3.23 -20.32
N LEU A 41 4.06 -3.18 -18.98
CA LEU A 41 4.29 -2.00 -18.14
C LEU A 41 5.55 -2.21 -17.30
N HIS A 42 6.41 -1.19 -17.25
CA HIS A 42 7.58 -1.23 -16.39
C HIS A 42 7.18 -0.90 -14.93
N PRO A 43 7.56 -1.69 -13.92
CA PRO A 43 7.11 -1.53 -12.52
C PRO A 43 7.31 -0.13 -11.92
N VAL A 44 8.46 0.50 -12.21
CA VAL A 44 8.77 1.85 -11.72
C VAL A 44 8.26 2.95 -12.67
N MET A 45 8.70 2.93 -13.93
CA MET A 45 8.43 3.98 -14.91
C MET A 45 6.95 4.13 -15.27
N ASP A 46 6.17 3.04 -15.23
CA ASP A 46 4.73 3.05 -15.55
C ASP A 46 3.84 3.05 -14.30
N SER A 47 4.35 3.40 -13.11
CA SER A 47 3.59 3.36 -11.84
C SER A 47 2.22 4.07 -11.91
N ALA A 48 2.13 5.22 -12.57
CA ALA A 48 0.86 5.92 -12.78
C ALA A 48 -0.12 5.13 -13.67
N SER A 49 0.39 4.48 -14.72
CA SER A 49 -0.40 3.62 -15.62
C SER A 49 -0.89 2.37 -14.89
N ILE A 50 -0.02 1.73 -14.11
CA ILE A 50 -0.32 0.57 -13.26
C ILE A 50 -1.45 0.96 -12.30
N ARG A 51 -1.28 2.05 -11.54
CA ARG A 51 -2.31 2.55 -10.62
C ARG A 51 -3.64 2.75 -11.32
N LYS A 52 -3.65 3.48 -12.44
CA LYS A 52 -4.88 3.82 -13.17
C LYS A 52 -5.61 2.58 -13.67
N ALA A 53 -4.88 1.61 -14.22
CA ALA A 53 -5.46 0.38 -14.75
C ALA A 53 -6.08 -0.47 -13.66
N VAL A 54 -5.32 -0.74 -12.59
CA VAL A 54 -5.77 -1.56 -11.46
C VAL A 54 -6.90 -0.87 -10.70
N LEU A 55 -6.79 0.43 -10.41
CA LEU A 55 -7.82 1.19 -9.72
C LEU A 55 -9.15 1.18 -10.48
N LYS A 56 -9.14 1.19 -11.82
CA LYS A 56 -10.38 1.08 -12.62
C LYS A 56 -11.10 -0.26 -12.38
N LYS A 57 -10.36 -1.33 -12.09
CA LYS A 57 -10.89 -2.67 -11.80
C LYS A 57 -11.32 -2.81 -10.33
N THR A 58 -10.62 -2.16 -9.39
CA THR A 58 -10.90 -2.27 -7.94
C THR A 58 -11.96 -1.28 -7.44
N PHE A 59 -12.02 -0.07 -8.01
CA PHE A 59 -12.91 1.01 -7.55
C PHE A 59 -14.40 0.67 -7.55
N PRO A 60 -14.96 -0.09 -8.51
CA PRO A 60 -16.37 -0.52 -8.47
C PRO A 60 -16.74 -1.37 -7.24
N LEU A 61 -15.73 -1.93 -6.55
CA LEU A 61 -15.89 -2.72 -5.33
C LEU A 61 -15.50 -1.93 -4.06
N ASP A 62 -15.33 -0.60 -4.19
CA ASP A 62 -14.91 0.30 -3.10
C ASP A 62 -13.55 -0.08 -2.50
N ILE A 63 -12.63 -0.56 -3.35
CA ILE A 63 -11.27 -0.93 -2.99
C ILE A 63 -10.30 0.07 -3.64
N ASN A 64 -9.53 0.77 -2.81
CA ASN A 64 -8.53 1.71 -3.28
C ASN A 64 -7.21 0.98 -3.60
N PHE A 65 -6.36 1.58 -4.42
CA PHE A 65 -5.10 0.99 -4.85
C PHE A 65 -3.99 2.05 -4.98
N ARG A 66 -2.90 1.88 -4.24
CA ARG A 66 -1.75 2.78 -4.28
C ARG A 66 -0.47 2.14 -3.75
N LEU A 67 0.65 2.82 -3.99
CA LEU A 67 1.93 2.53 -3.35
C LEU A 67 1.85 2.77 -1.85
N VAL A 68 2.49 1.91 -1.07
CA VAL A 68 2.57 1.98 0.40
C VAL A 68 3.98 1.68 0.88
N GLY A 69 4.25 2.00 2.15
CA GLY A 69 5.54 1.81 2.80
C GLY A 69 6.47 3.00 2.66
N GLU A 70 7.55 2.98 3.44
CA GLU A 70 8.52 4.07 3.50
C GLU A 70 9.44 4.12 2.27
N ILE A 71 9.69 2.95 1.67
CA ILE A 71 10.49 2.84 0.46
C ILE A 71 9.57 2.96 -0.76
N ALA A 72 9.76 4.03 -1.52
CA ALA A 72 9.00 4.27 -2.74
C ALA A 72 9.17 3.10 -3.74
N HIS A 73 8.06 2.77 -4.43
CA HIS A 73 8.03 1.78 -5.51
C HIS A 73 8.37 0.33 -5.12
N VAL A 74 8.21 -0.05 -3.84
CA VAL A 74 8.42 -1.44 -3.41
C VAL A 74 7.10 -2.21 -3.33
N HIS A 75 6.10 -1.61 -2.68
CA HIS A 75 4.85 -2.29 -2.36
C HIS A 75 3.64 -1.52 -2.86
N TRP A 76 2.65 -2.25 -3.36
CA TRP A 76 1.31 -1.74 -3.62
C TRP A 76 0.32 -2.40 -2.68
N MET A 77 -0.73 -1.67 -2.32
CA MET A 77 -1.78 -2.18 -1.46
C MET A 77 -3.15 -2.00 -2.09
N LEU A 78 -3.95 -3.07 -2.07
CA LEU A 78 -5.39 -3.02 -2.21
C LEU A 78 -5.96 -2.66 -0.83
N ILE A 79 -6.37 -1.41 -0.66
CA ILE A 79 -6.83 -0.88 0.61
C ILE A 79 -8.33 -1.08 0.72
N THR A 80 -8.73 -1.82 1.75
CA THR A 80 -10.11 -2.21 2.05
C THR A 80 -10.59 -1.62 3.37
N GLN A 81 -9.66 -1.29 4.26
CA GLN A 81 -9.93 -0.77 5.60
C GLN A 81 -9.09 0.48 5.88
N GLY A 82 -9.64 1.40 6.66
CA GLY A 82 -8.96 2.59 7.11
C GLY A 82 -9.56 3.09 8.42
N ALA A 83 -8.70 3.56 9.33
CA ALA A 83 -9.11 4.13 10.60
C ALA A 83 -8.13 5.23 11.01
N GLU A 84 -8.63 6.24 11.72
CA GLU A 84 -7.78 7.23 12.40
C GLU A 84 -6.88 6.52 13.43
N PHE A 85 -5.64 6.98 13.52
CA PHE A 85 -4.66 6.46 14.47
C PHE A 85 -3.57 7.50 14.70
N ASP A 86 -3.12 7.71 15.93
CA ASP A 86 -2.08 8.69 16.26
C ASP A 86 -0.70 8.00 16.26
N GLY A 87 -0.19 7.73 15.06
CA GLY A 87 1.10 7.07 14.84
C GLY A 87 2.19 8.01 14.34
N TYR A 88 3.37 7.46 14.08
CA TYR A 88 4.51 8.20 13.54
C TYR A 88 5.46 7.31 12.73
N THR A 89 6.31 7.92 11.89
CA THR A 89 7.36 7.20 11.12
C THR A 89 8.27 6.40 12.06
N ASP A 90 8.71 5.20 11.64
CA ASP A 90 9.55 4.30 12.45
C ASP A 90 8.90 3.81 13.77
N MET A 91 7.58 3.98 13.95
CA MET A 91 6.85 3.38 15.08
C MET A 91 6.98 1.85 15.05
N ASP A 92 7.16 1.23 16.22
CA ASP A 92 7.24 -0.22 16.32
C ASP A 92 5.95 -0.86 15.75
N PRO A 93 6.04 -1.73 14.72
CA PRO A 93 4.87 -2.38 14.16
C PRO A 93 4.01 -3.12 15.18
N ALA A 94 4.60 -3.60 16.29
CA ALA A 94 3.88 -4.26 17.38
C ALA A 94 2.93 -3.31 18.15
N GLU A 95 3.17 -2.00 18.09
CA GLU A 95 2.32 -0.98 18.72
C GLU A 95 1.15 -0.55 17.82
N ILE A 96 1.19 -0.92 16.53
CA ILE A 96 0.11 -0.60 15.58
C ILE A 96 -0.99 -1.67 15.72
N PRO A 97 -2.22 -1.31 16.12
CA PRO A 97 -3.34 -2.24 16.12
C PRO A 97 -3.56 -2.80 14.72
N GLN A 98 -3.50 -4.12 14.58
CA GLN A 98 -3.71 -4.80 13.30
C GLN A 98 -5.20 -4.89 12.99
N PHE A 99 -5.56 -4.69 11.72
CA PHE A 99 -6.88 -5.07 11.23
C PHE A 99 -7.00 -6.60 11.13
N GLU A 100 -8.23 -7.09 11.19
CA GLU A 100 -8.57 -8.46 10.83
C GLU A 100 -9.28 -8.45 9.47
N PRO A 101 -9.12 -9.49 8.63
CA PRO A 101 -9.85 -9.58 7.37
C PRO A 101 -11.37 -9.50 7.57
N GLY A 102 -12.04 -8.70 6.72
CA GLY A 102 -13.48 -8.49 6.73
C GLY A 102 -14.14 -8.77 5.37
N GLU A 103 -15.41 -8.38 5.23
CA GLU A 103 -16.20 -8.71 4.02
C GLU A 103 -15.62 -8.10 2.73
N LYS A 104 -15.08 -6.87 2.79
CA LYS A 104 -14.45 -6.22 1.62
C LYS A 104 -13.18 -6.96 1.17
N ASP A 105 -12.51 -7.67 2.08
CA ASP A 105 -11.28 -8.40 1.79
C ASP A 105 -11.54 -9.63 0.92
N ILE A 106 -12.73 -10.23 1.00
CA ILE A 106 -13.15 -11.32 0.09
C ILE A 106 -13.11 -10.85 -1.37
N HIS A 107 -13.57 -9.62 -1.62
CA HIS A 107 -13.56 -9.05 -2.97
C HIS A 107 -12.15 -8.70 -3.44
N ALA A 108 -11.30 -8.18 -2.56
CA ALA A 108 -9.90 -7.90 -2.88
C ALA A 108 -9.13 -9.19 -3.19
N GLU A 109 -9.31 -10.24 -2.39
CA GLU A 109 -8.69 -11.54 -2.60
C GLU A 109 -9.17 -12.21 -3.90
N MET A 110 -10.46 -12.09 -4.22
CA MET A 110 -10.99 -12.55 -5.52
C MET A 110 -10.27 -11.87 -6.69
N LEU A 111 -10.08 -10.55 -6.64
CA LEU A 111 -9.37 -9.80 -7.71
C LEU A 111 -7.89 -10.22 -7.83
N ILE A 112 -7.21 -10.43 -6.70
CA ILE A 112 -5.82 -10.89 -6.68
C ILE A 112 -5.71 -12.28 -7.32
N ASN A 113 -6.65 -13.17 -7.01
CA ASN A 113 -6.72 -14.50 -7.59
C ASN A 113 -7.04 -14.47 -9.10
N GLU A 114 -7.98 -13.63 -9.54
CA GLU A 114 -8.27 -13.38 -10.97
C GLU A 114 -7.02 -12.88 -11.72
N ALA A 115 -6.21 -12.05 -11.08
CA ALA A 115 -4.95 -11.55 -11.64
C ALA A 115 -3.84 -12.61 -11.68
N GLY A 116 -4.06 -13.78 -11.07
CA GLY A 116 -3.08 -14.86 -10.98
C GLY A 116 -1.93 -14.56 -10.02
N ILE A 117 -2.08 -13.59 -9.11
CA ILE A 117 -1.06 -13.24 -8.12
C ILE A 117 -1.09 -14.28 -7.00
N LYS A 118 0.07 -14.85 -6.67
CA LYS A 118 0.21 -15.92 -5.65
C LYS A 118 0.87 -15.45 -4.36
N GLU A 119 1.68 -14.41 -4.45
CA GLU A 119 2.40 -13.84 -3.32
C GLU A 119 1.75 -12.53 -2.94
N TYR A 120 0.99 -12.56 -1.85
CA TYR A 120 0.34 -11.42 -1.24
C TYR A 120 0.22 -11.64 0.27
N GLU A 121 0.16 -10.55 1.03
CA GLU A 121 -0.05 -10.60 2.48
C GLU A 121 -1.14 -9.63 2.89
N PHE A 122 -1.93 -9.98 3.89
CA PHE A 122 -2.82 -9.02 4.55
C PHE A 122 -2.03 -8.27 5.61
N ALA A 123 -2.02 -6.94 5.56
CA ALA A 123 -1.19 -6.11 6.42
C ALA A 123 -1.91 -4.83 6.86
N THR A 124 -1.48 -4.29 8.00
CA THR A 124 -1.83 -2.95 8.46
C THR A 124 -0.61 -2.03 8.36
N ILE A 125 -0.76 -0.87 7.73
CA ILE A 125 0.32 0.09 7.50
C ILE A 125 -0.12 1.48 7.94
N LEU A 126 0.81 2.28 8.48
CA LEU A 126 0.58 3.70 8.80
C LEU A 126 0.59 4.57 7.54
N ASP A 127 -0.28 5.58 7.52
CA ASP A 127 -0.43 6.54 6.42
C ASP A 127 -0.31 8.00 6.87
#